data_AF-A0A9N9P9S3-F1
#
_entry.id   AF-A0A9N9P9S3-F1
#
_cell.length_a   1.000
_cell.length_b   1.000
_cell.length_c   1.000
_cell.angle_alpha   90.00
_cell.angle_beta   90.00
_cell.angle_gamma   90.00
#
_symmetry.space_group_name_H-M   'P 1'
#
loop_
_entity.id
_entity.type
_entity.pdbx_description
1 polymer ?
#
loop_
_entity_poly.entity_id
_entity_poly.type
_entity_poly.pdbx_seq_one_letter_code
_entity_poly.pdbx_strand_id
1 'polypeptide(L)' 'MSFSKYSEWLNEELQKGNIAFYEYSLFENVIKNIGKGGFGLISSAECNGKKFALKNLGTKEATKEFVNE' A
#
# COMPACT_ATOMS: atom_id res chain seq x y z
N MET A 1 -11.45 20.09 -6.30
CA MET A 1 -12.10 18.80 -6.02
C MET A 1 -12.02 18.61 -4.51
N SER A 2 -13.15 18.65 -3.78
CA SER A 2 -13.13 18.66 -2.32
C SER A 2 -12.59 17.33 -1.79
N PHE A 3 -11.83 17.41 -0.68
CA PHE A 3 -11.30 16.28 0.09
C PHE A 3 -12.37 15.21 0.39
N SER A 4 -13.66 15.60 0.42
CA SER A 4 -14.80 14.72 0.67
C SER A 4 -14.96 13.59 -0.36
N LYS A 5 -14.72 13.85 -1.66
CA LYS A 5 -15.00 12.85 -2.71
C LYS A 5 -14.10 11.61 -2.61
N TYR A 6 -12.82 11.80 -2.28
CA TYR A 6 -11.88 10.68 -2.15
C TYR A 6 -12.15 9.85 -0.90
N SER A 7 -12.56 10.49 0.19
CA SER A 7 -12.96 9.79 1.43
C SER A 7 -14.24 8.98 1.24
N GLU A 8 -15.22 9.52 0.52
CA GLU A 8 -16.45 8.79 0.16
C GLU A 8 -16.13 7.57 -0.70
N TRP A 9 -15.37 7.74 -1.78
CA TRP A 9 -14.93 6.64 -2.64
C TRP A 9 -14.17 5.57 -1.86
N LEU A 10 -13.21 5.94 -1.00
CA LEU A 10 -12.44 4.99 -0.21
C LEU A 10 -13.34 4.17 0.73
N ASN A 11 -14.30 4.83 1.40
CA ASN A 11 -15.24 4.15 2.28
C ASN A 11 -16.12 3.16 1.50
N GLU A 12 -16.60 3.53 0.31
CA GLU A 12 -17.38 2.62 -0.53
C GLU A 12 -16.57 1.40 -0.97
N GLU A 13 -15.33 1.59 -1.41
CA GLU A 13 -14.49 0.49 -1.89
C GLU A 13 -14.06 -0.45 -0.75
N LEU A 14 -13.86 0.08 0.46
CA LEU A 14 -13.68 -0.72 1.68
C LEU A 14 -14.93 -1.56 1.99
N GLN A 15 -16.13 -0.96 1.92
CA GLN A 15 -17.38 -1.67 2.16
C GLN A 15 -17.69 -2.74 1.10
N LYS A 16 -17.35 -2.47 -0.17
CA LYS A 16 -17.47 -3.45 -1.26
C LYS A 16 -16.45 -4.59 -1.17
N GLY A 17 -15.40 -4.43 -0.36
CA GLY A 17 -14.30 -5.40 -0.23
C GLY A 17 -13.32 -5.38 -1.40
N ASN A 18 -13.34 -4.34 -2.23
CA ASN A 18 -12.41 -4.16 -3.34
C ASN A 18 -11.03 -3.71 -2.86
N ILE A 19 -11.00 -3.00 -1.72
CA ILE A 19 -9.78 -2.61 -1.01
C ILE A 19 -9.82 -3.23 0.37
N ALA A 20 -8.68 -3.77 0.81
CA ALA A 20 -8.50 -4.29 2.16
C ALA A 20 -7.57 -3.37 2.95
N PHE A 21 -7.97 -3.03 4.17
CA PHE A 21 -7.15 -2.29 5.11
C PHE A 21 -6.29 -3.28 5.93
N TYR A 22 -5.00 -3.02 5.99
CA TYR A 22 -4.06 -3.76 6.83
C TYR A 22 -3.24 -2.79 7.67
N GLU A 23 -3.20 -3.00 8.98
CA GLU A 23 -2.19 -2.35 9.81
C GLU A 23 -0.81 -2.93 9.50
N TYR A 24 0.19 -2.06 9.37
CA TYR A 24 1.55 -2.50 9.06
C TYR A 24 2.13 -3.43 10.14
N SER A 25 1.68 -3.30 11.38
CA SER A 25 2.04 -4.17 12.53
C SER A 25 1.67 -5.64 12.34
N LEU A 26 0.71 -5.95 11.45
CA LEU A 26 0.28 -7.32 11.14
C LEU A 26 1.26 -8.06 10.23
N PHE A 27 2.26 -7.36 9.70
CA PHE A 27 3.27 -7.95 8.82
C PHE A 27 4.48 -8.38 9.64
N GLU A 28 4.77 -9.67 9.59
CA GLU A 28 5.85 -10.34 10.28
C GLU A 28 6.99 -10.65 9.31
N ASN A 29 8.14 -11.04 9.86
CA ASN A 29 9.30 -11.51 9.08
C ASN A 29 9.70 -10.56 7.94
N VAL A 30 9.64 -9.25 8.22
CA VAL A 30 9.87 -8.22 7.20
C VAL A 30 11.34 -8.17 6.79
N ILE A 31 11.63 -8.57 5.56
CA ILE A 31 12.94 -8.42 4.93
C ILE A 31 12.91 -7.20 4.02
N LYS A 32 13.66 -6.17 4.40
CA LYS A 32 13.71 -4.91 3.65
C LYS A 32 14.57 -5.03 2.39
N ASN A 33 14.25 -4.23 1.38
CA ASN A 33 15.09 -3.98 0.21
C ASN A 33 15.42 -5.23 -0.63
N ILE A 34 14.43 -6.12 -0.80
CA ILE A 34 14.56 -7.29 -1.68
C ILE A 34 14.50 -6.90 -3.17
N GLY A 35 14.16 -5.65 -3.47
CA GLY A 35 14.14 -5.10 -4.82
C GLY A 35 13.90 -3.60 -4.82
N LYS A 36 14.03 -2.98 -5.99
CA LYS A 36 13.76 -1.55 -6.23
C LYS A 36 12.93 -1.41 -7.51
N GLY A 37 11.82 -0.67 -7.42
CA GLY A 37 11.00 -0.28 -8.57
C GLY A 37 11.09 1.22 -8.83
N GLY A 38 10.36 1.72 -9.84
CA GLY A 38 10.33 3.13 -10.20
C GLY A 38 9.91 4.07 -9.05
N PHE A 39 9.12 3.57 -8.11
CA PHE A 39 8.53 4.35 -7.02
C PHE A 39 9.19 4.15 -5.65
N GLY A 40 10.20 3.29 -5.54
CA GLY A 40 10.89 3.03 -4.28
C GLY A 40 11.32 1.58 -4.08
N LEU A 41 11.37 1.16 -2.81
CA LEU A 41 11.96 -0.12 -2.39
C LEU A 41 10.87 -1.15 -2.12
N ILE A 42 11.15 -2.41 -2.47
CA ILE A 42 10.28 -3.54 -2.20
C ILE A 42 10.81 -4.30 -0.99
N SER A 43 9.93 -4.59 -0.02
CA SER A 43 10.19 -5.49 1.10
C SER A 43 9.40 -6.80 0.92
N SER A 44 9.92 -7.91 1.43
CA SER A 44 9.13 -9.13 1.64
C SER A 44 8.58 -9.11 3.05
N ALA A 45 7.37 -9.60 3.24
CA ALA A 45 6.79 -9.82 4.57
C ALA A 45 5.87 -11.04 4.56
N GLU A 46 5.51 -11.50 5.74
CA GLU A 46 4.49 -12.52 5.94
C GLU A 46 3.30 -11.92 6.70
N CYS A 47 2.08 -12.30 6.32
CA CYS A 47 0.87 -11.92 7.05
C CYS A 47 -0.13 -13.06 6.92
N ASN A 48 -0.71 -13.52 8.04
CA ASN A 48 -1.65 -14.64 8.07
C ASN A 48 -1.15 -15.90 7.32
N GLY A 49 0.13 -16.24 7.48
CA GLY A 49 0.76 -17.41 6.84
C GLY A 49 0.98 -17.30 5.33
N LYS A 50 0.78 -16.11 4.74
CA LYS A 50 1.02 -15.84 3.32
C LYS A 50 2.15 -14.84 3.15
N LYS A 51 2.91 -14.99 2.06
CA LYS A 51 4.01 -14.10 1.71
C LYS A 51 3.53 -12.95 0.83
N PHE A 52 3.95 -11.73 1.17
CA PHE A 52 3.58 -10.48 0.50
C PHE A 52 4.81 -9.68 0.09
N ALA A 53 4.65 -8.91 -0.98
CA ALA A 53 5.57 -7.85 -1.36
C ALA A 53 5.00 -6.50 -0.92
N LEU A 54 5.75 -5.76 -0.10
CA LEU A 54 5.40 -4.41 0.35
C LEU A 54 6.18 -3.39 -0.48
N LYS A 55 5.49 -2.63 -1.33
CA LYS A 55 6.07 -1.55 -2.12
C LYS A 55 6.09 -0.26 -1.30
N ASN A 56 7.28 0.16 -0.88
CA ASN A 56 7.47 1.35 -0.07
C ASN A 56 7.62 2.57 -0.99
N LEU A 57 6.71 3.53 -0.86
CA LEU A 57 6.74 4.80 -1.58
C LEU A 57 7.57 5.79 -0.74
N GLY A 58 8.80 6.04 -1.17
CA GLY A 58 9.78 6.78 -0.37
C GLY A 58 9.68 8.30 -0.43
N THR A 59 8.87 8.85 -1.34
CA THR A 59 8.75 10.29 -1.57
C THR A 59 7.30 10.69 -1.85
N LYS A 60 6.96 11.97 -1.61
CA LYS A 60 5.62 12.49 -1.91
C LYS A 60 5.32 12.43 -3.41
N GLU A 61 6.35 12.57 -4.23
CA GLU A 61 6.30 12.49 -5.68
C GLU A 61 5.94 11.07 -6.13
N ALA A 62 6.62 10.05 -5.57
CA ALA A 62 6.29 8.65 -5.83
C ALA A 62 4.87 8.29 -5.39
N THR A 63 4.39 8.86 -4.29
CA THR A 63 3.00 8.70 -3.86
C THR A 63 2.01 9.33 -4.83
N LYS A 64 2.30 10.54 -5.34
CA LYS A 64 1.43 11.21 -6.33
C LYS A 64 1.38 10.44 -7.64
N GLU A 65 2.52 9.99 -8.14
CA GLU A 65 2.58 9.24 -9.40
C GLU A 65 1.85 7.90 -9.26
N PHE A 66 2.04 7.18 -8.15
CA PHE A 66 1.35 5.90 -7.90
C PHE A 66 -0.18 6.05 -7.84
N VAL A 67 -0.69 7.16 -7.31
CA VAL A 67 -2.16 7.43 -7.26
C VAL A 67 -2.72 7.80 -8.63
N ASN A 68 -1.87 8.20 -9.58
CA ASN A 68 -2.27 8.62 -10.92
C ASN A 68 -2.02 7.54 -12.00
N GLU A 69 -1.49 6.36 -11.63
CA GLU A 69 -1.46 5.15 -12.51
C GLU A 69 -2.85 4.53 -12.65
#